data_AF-A0A1G3Y085-F1
#
_entry.id   AF-A0A1G3Y085-F1
#
_cell.length_a   1.000
_cell.length_b   1.000
_cell.length_c   1.000
_cell.angle_alpha   90.00
_cell.angle_beta   90.00
_cell.angle_gamma   90.00
#
_symmetry.space_group_name_H-M   'P 1'
#
loop_
_entity.id
_entity.type
_entity.pdbx_description
1 polymer ?
#
loop_
_entity_poly.entity_id
_entity_poly.type
_entity_poly.pdbx_seq_one_letter_code
_entity_poly.pdbx_strand_id
1 'polypeptide(L)' 'MEPLKKQSLFWDVDRKKLSVDKDWFFIIERILEFGDIDDLFWMKQIFPQDKIKNTVKKSRILSKRTHSYCKAAGYAS' A
#
# COMPACT_ATOMS: atom_id res chain seq x y z
N MET A 1 6.63 -10.80 -7.83
CA MET A 1 7.60 -10.45 -6.76
C MET A 1 6.84 -10.42 -5.43
N GLU A 2 7.49 -10.66 -4.28
CA GLU A 2 6.84 -10.66 -2.95
C GLU A 2 7.16 -9.36 -2.18
N PRO A 3 6.25 -8.36 -2.15
CA PRO A 3 6.56 -7.03 -1.59
C PRO A 3 6.90 -7.08 -0.10
N LEU A 4 6.32 -8.02 0.65
CA LEU A 4 6.53 -8.24 2.08
C LEU A 4 8.01 -8.49 2.44
N LYS A 5 8.83 -8.91 1.48
CA LYS A 5 10.27 -9.14 1.68
C LYS A 5 11.11 -7.90 1.38
N LYS A 6 10.56 -6.84 0.79
CA LYS A 6 11.31 -5.63 0.44
C LYS A 6 11.65 -4.79 1.67
N GLN A 7 12.94 -4.60 1.93
CA GLN A 7 13.40 -3.74 3.01
C GLN A 7 13.07 -2.27 2.75
N SER A 8 13.03 -1.85 1.47
CA SER A 8 12.65 -0.49 1.08
C SER A 8 11.21 -0.11 1.45
N LEU A 9 10.31 -1.08 1.64
CA LEU A 9 8.93 -0.83 2.07
C LEU A 9 8.75 -0.92 3.60
N PHE A 10 9.54 -1.77 4.23
CA PHE A 10 9.35 -2.24 5.60
C PHE A 10 10.63 -2.14 6.43
N TRP A 11 11.36 -1.02 6.30
CA TRP A 11 12.68 -0.83 6.92
C TRP A 11 12.63 -0.76 8.46
N ASP A 12 11.48 -0.43 9.01
CA ASP A 12 11.21 -0.14 10.42
C ASP A 12 10.42 -1.23 11.15
N VAL A 13 10.14 -2.36 10.49
CA VAL A 13 9.34 -3.46 11.07
C VAL A 13 9.99 -4.83 10.88
N ASP A 14 9.70 -5.75 11.79
CA ASP A 14 10.09 -7.15 11.63
C ASP A 14 9.18 -7.83 10.59
N ARG A 15 9.68 -7.93 9.36
CA ARG A 15 9.00 -8.57 8.22
C ARG A 15 8.54 -10.01 8.49
N LYS A 16 9.18 -10.74 9.43
CA LYS A 16 8.76 -12.11 9.76
C LYS A 16 7.42 -12.17 10.51
N LYS A 17 7.01 -11.06 11.10
CA LYS A 17 5.74 -10.94 11.85
C LYS A 17 4.63 -10.29 11.04
N LEU A 18 4.95 -9.78 9.84
CA LEU A 18 4.01 -9.06 8.99
C LEU A 18 3.01 -10.05 8.34
N SER A 19 1.73 -9.80 8.53
CA SER A 19 0.64 -10.64 8.05
C SER A 19 -0.24 -9.84 7.10
N VAL A 20 -0.38 -10.31 5.86
CA VAL A 20 -1.22 -9.66 4.83
C VAL A 20 -2.63 -9.36 5.34
N ASP A 21 -3.25 -10.31 6.05
CA ASP A 21 -4.64 -10.16 6.50
C ASP A 21 -4.81 -9.21 7.68
N LYS A 22 -3.81 -9.11 8.57
CA LYS A 22 -3.87 -8.30 9.79
C LYS A 22 -3.37 -6.88 9.54
N ASP A 23 -2.28 -6.77 8.78
CA ASP A 23 -1.54 -5.54 8.56
C ASP A 23 -1.84 -4.89 7.20
N TRP A 24 -2.93 -5.31 6.54
CA TRP A 24 -3.33 -4.87 5.20
C TRP A 24 -3.30 -3.34 5.03
N PHE A 25 -3.74 -2.59 6.04
CA PHE A 25 -3.80 -1.12 5.97
C PHE A 25 -2.40 -0.54 5.80
N PHE A 26 -1.49 -0.97 6.67
CA PHE A 26 -0.09 -0.57 6.67
C PHE A 26 0.64 -1.02 5.40
N ILE A 27 0.38 -2.24 4.93
CA ILE A 27 0.99 -2.77 3.70
C ILE A 27 0.57 -1.95 2.48
N ILE A 28 -0.73 -1.68 2.33
CA ILE A 28 -1.24 -0.85 1.23
C ILE A 28 -0.64 0.56 1.30
N GLU A 29 -0.60 1.14 2.51
CA GLU A 29 -0.01 2.47 2.73
C GLU A 29 1.47 2.53 2.29
N ARG A 30 2.27 1.51 2.65
CA ARG A 30 3.68 1.43 2.25
C ARG A 30 3.87 1.23 0.75
N ILE A 31 3.06 0.36 0.13
CA ILE A 31 3.14 0.14 -1.32
C ILE A 31 2.75 1.39 -2.10
N LEU A 32 1.68 2.08 -1.68
CA LEU A 32 1.25 3.32 -2.35
C LEU A 32 2.29 4.43 -2.26
N GLU A 33 2.98 4.56 -1.12
CA GLU A 33 3.92 5.66 -0.90
C GLU A 33 5.33 5.37 -1.43
N PHE A 34 5.80 4.13 -1.33
CA PHE A 34 7.21 3.75 -1.59
C PHE A 34 7.38 2.61 -2.60
N GLY A 35 6.29 1.99 -3.07
CA GLY A 35 6.34 0.85 -3.97
C GLY A 35 6.66 1.20 -5.41
N ASP A 36 7.11 0.18 -6.13
CA ASP A 36 7.26 0.22 -7.58
C ASP A 36 6.00 -0.31 -8.31
N ILE A 37 6.07 -0.40 -9.64
CA ILE A 37 4.96 -0.84 -10.47
C ILE A 37 4.57 -2.29 -10.17
N ASP A 38 5.53 -3.15 -9.86
CA ASP A 38 5.28 -4.56 -9.55
C ASP A 38 4.58 -4.70 -8.19
N ASP A 39 4.97 -3.89 -7.20
CA ASP A 39 4.32 -3.82 -5.89
C ASP A 39 2.86 -3.36 -6.02
N LEU A 40 2.60 -2.35 -6.85
CA LEU A 40 1.26 -1.85 -7.13
C LEU A 40 0.39 -2.90 -7.80
N PHE A 41 0.94 -3.68 -8.74
CA PHE A 41 0.20 -4.75 -9.40
C PHE A 41 -0.14 -5.87 -8.41
N TRP A 42 0.82 -6.29 -7.59
CA TRP A 42 0.60 -7.27 -6.53
C TRP A 42 -0.48 -6.80 -5.53
N MET A 43 -0.42 -5.54 -5.09
CA MET A 43 -1.41 -4.96 -4.17
C MET A 43 -2.83 -5.05 -4.74
N LYS A 44 -3.01 -4.76 -6.04
CA LYS A 44 -4.32 -4.84 -6.71
C LYS A 44 -4.85 -6.27 -6.85
N GLN A 45 -3.97 -7.26 -6.93
CA GLN A 45 -4.36 -8.67 -6.99
C GLN A 45 -4.76 -9.23 -5.61
N ILE A 46 -4.10 -8.76 -4.55
CA ILE A 46 -4.26 -9.29 -3.19
C ILE A 46 -5.36 -8.58 -2.41
N PHE A 47 -5.47 -7.26 -2.55
CA PHE A 47 -6.42 -6.49 -1.75
C PHE A 47 -7.65 -6.08 -2.55
N PRO A 48 -8.87 -6.25 -2.01
CA PRO A 48 -10.07 -5.72 -2.63
C PRO A 48 -9.99 -4.19 -2.70
N GLN A 49 -10.59 -3.63 -3.75
CA GLN A 49 -10.54 -2.20 -4.04
C GLN A 49 -11.04 -1.34 -2.86
N ASP A 50 -12.01 -1.82 -2.07
CA ASP A 50 -12.52 -1.11 -0.90
C ASP A 50 -11.48 -0.93 0.21
N LYS A 51 -10.60 -1.93 0.43
CA LYS A 51 -9.49 -1.78 1.38
C LYS A 51 -8.52 -0.70 0.90
N ILE A 52 -8.21 -0.68 -0.40
CA ILE A 52 -7.31 0.33 -0.99
C ILE A 52 -7.92 1.72 -0.84
N LYS A 53 -9.19 1.90 -1.23
CA LYS A 53 -9.93 3.17 -1.07
C LYS A 53 -9.98 3.62 0.40
N ASN A 54 -10.24 2.70 1.32
CA ASN A 54 -10.27 3.02 2.75
C ASN A 54 -8.88 3.44 3.26
N THR A 55 -7.79 2.80 2.82
CA THR A 55 -6.42 3.23 3.16
C THR A 55 -6.14 4.63 2.64
N VAL A 56 -6.45 4.90 1.38
CA VAL A 56 -6.26 6.25 0.81
C VAL A 56 -7.06 7.31 1.56
N LYS A 57 -8.30 6.99 1.99
CA LYS A 57 -9.15 7.93 2.73
C LYS A 57 -8.67 8.22 4.15
N LYS A 58 -8.12 7.21 4.84
CA LYS A 58 -7.82 7.28 6.28
C LYS A 58 -6.34 7.50 6.59
N SER A 59 -5.44 7.18 5.65
CA SER A 59 -4.01 7.38 5.88
C SER A 59 -3.71 8.86 6.07
N ARG A 60 -2.82 9.15 7.01
CA ARG A 60 -2.36 10.50 7.33
C ARG A 60 -0.95 10.78 6.84
N ILE A 61 -0.27 9.77 6.27
CA ILE A 61 1.12 9.85 5.86
C ILE A 61 1.30 9.85 4.34
N LEU A 62 0.25 9.55 3.57
CA LEU A 62 0.32 9.61 2.11
C LEU A 62 0.62 11.03 1.66
N SER A 63 1.63 11.17 0.81
CA SER A 63 1.99 12.47 0.27
C SER A 63 0.95 12.99 -0.72
N LYS A 64 0.98 14.29 -1.00
CA LYS A 64 0.12 14.90 -2.04
C LYS A 64 0.31 14.24 -3.40
N ARG A 65 1.54 13.82 -3.72
CA ARG A 65 1.85 13.10 -4.96
C ARG A 65 1.10 11.77 -5.03
N THR A 66 1.16 10.98 -3.96
CA THR A 66 0.47 9.69 -3.88
C THR A 66 -1.04 9.87 -3.93
N HIS A 67 -1.58 10.89 -3.26
CA HIS A 67 -3.01 11.23 -3.35
C HIS A 67 -3.43 11.59 -4.79
N SER A 68 -2.64 12.39 -5.50
CA SER A 68 -2.90 12.72 -6.91
C SER A 68 -2.93 11.48 -7.79
N TYR A 69 -1.98 10.56 -7.61
CA TYR A 69 -2.00 9.26 -8.29
C TYR A 69 -3.26 8.47 -7.94
N CYS A 70 -3.60 8.35 -6.65
CA CYS A 70 -4.77 7.59 -6.20
C CYS A 70 -6.08 8.16 -6.74
N LYS A 71 -6.19 9.48 -6.89
CA LYS A 71 -7.33 10.12 -7.54
C LYS A 71 -7.42 9.74 -9.02
N ALA A 72 -6.31 9.84 -9.75
CA ALA A 72 -6.25 9.42 -11.16
C ALA A 72 -6.54 7.91 -11.35
N ALA A 73 -6.14 7.08 -10.39
CA ALA A 73 -6.37 5.64 -10.39
C ALA A 73 -7.76 5.21 -9.90
N GLY A 74 -8.63 6.15 -9.50
CA GLY A 74 -10.00 5.85 -9.05
C GLY A 74 -10.09 5.28 -7.62
N TYR A 75 -9.07 5.50 -6.79
CA TYR A 75 -9.06 5.14 -5.37
C TYR A 75 -9.46 6.29 -4.44
N ALA A 76 -9.51 7.52 -4.94
CA ALA A 76 -10.00 8.70 -4.23
C ALA A 76 -10.96 9.50 -5.10
N SER A 77 -11.91 10.20 -4.45
CA SER A 77 -12.84 11.15 -5.08
C SER A 77 -12.39 12.58 -4.83
#